data_AF-A0A8T4RWT6-F1
#
_entry.id   AF-A0A8T4RWT6-F1
#
_cell.length_a   1.000
_cell.length_b   1.000
_cell.length_c   1.000
_cell.angle_alpha   90.00
_cell.angle_beta   90.00
_cell.angle_gamma   90.00
#
_symmetry.space_group_name_H-M   'P 1'
#
loop_
_entity.id
_entity.type
_entity.pdbx_description
1 polymer ?
#
loop_
_entity_poly.entity_id
_entity_poly.type
_entity_poly.pdbx_seq_one_letter_code
_entity_poly.pdbx_strand_id
1 'polypeptide(L)' 'MYSDYERLIKMDLSQYAGKWVAVCDSKIVAANSSIKQLIKESEAKCGKKKPVITKVSSTARIL' A
#
# COMPACT_ATOMS: atom_id res chain seq x y z
N MET A 1 -9.22 15.72 9.51
CA MET A 1 -8.70 14.35 9.75
C MET A 1 -8.60 13.68 8.40
N TYR A 2 -7.38 13.48 7.86
CA TYR A 2 -7.18 12.97 6.50
C TYR A 2 -7.54 11.48 6.42
N SER A 3 -8.25 11.07 5.38
CA SER A 3 -8.53 9.65 5.13
C SER A 3 -7.24 8.91 4.73
N ASP A 4 -7.18 7.59 4.94
CA ASP A 4 -6.02 6.77 4.53
C ASP A 4 -5.71 6.92 3.03
N TYR A 5 -6.72 7.24 2.20
CA TYR A 5 -6.56 7.53 0.79
C TYR A 5 -5.76 8.81 0.51
N GLU A 6 -6.05 9.89 1.24
CA GLU A 6 -5.33 11.17 1.10
C GLU A 6 -3.89 11.06 1.59
N ARG A 7 -3.62 10.23 2.60
CA ARG A 7 -2.25 9.94 3.04
C ARG A 7 -1.49 9.09 2.04
N LEU A 8 -2.17 8.14 1.40
CA LEU A 8 -1.58 7.32 0.35
C LEU A 8 -1.13 8.18 -0.84
N ILE A 9 -1.92 9.19 -1.23
CA ILE A 9 -1.56 10.14 -2.30
C ILE A 9 -0.34 10.99 -1.93
N LYS A 10 -0.15 11.33 -0.65
CA LYS A 10 0.97 12.15 -0.16
C LYS A 10 2.24 11.33 0.18
N MET A 11 2.16 10.01 0.23
CA MET A 11 3.32 9.16 0.52
C MET A 11 4.20 9.01 -0.72
N ASP A 12 5.51 9.13 -0.52
CA ASP A 12 6.44 8.71 -1.55
C ASP A 12 6.45 7.18 -1.66
N LEU A 13 5.88 6.68 -2.76
CA LEU A 13 5.78 5.26 -3.08
C LEU A 13 6.78 4.83 -4.15
N SER A 14 7.70 5.70 -4.55
CA SER A 14 8.69 5.45 -5.62
C SER A 14 9.48 4.16 -5.39
N GLN A 15 9.83 3.87 -4.13
CA GLN A 15 10.54 2.64 -3.73
C GLN A 15 9.72 1.33 -3.94
N TYR A 16 8.41 1.45 -4.15
CA TYR A 16 7.48 0.34 -4.38
C TYR A 16 6.99 0.28 -5.83
N ALA A 17 7.61 1.01 -6.75
CA ALA A 17 7.25 1.00 -8.17
C ALA A 17 7.07 -0.42 -8.72
N GLY A 18 5.91 -0.67 -9.35
CA GLY A 18 5.54 -1.98 -9.90
C GLY A 18 5.06 -3.02 -8.89
N LYS A 19 5.10 -2.71 -7.58
CA LYS A 19 4.63 -3.60 -6.50
C LYS A 19 3.22 -3.22 -6.05
N TRP A 20 2.54 -4.17 -5.45
CA TRP A 20 1.38 -3.88 -4.61
C TRP A 20 1.84 -3.42 -3.24
N VAL A 21 1.11 -2.48 -2.65
CA VAL A 21 1.30 -2.02 -1.27
C VAL A 21 -0.02 -2.11 -0.52
N ALA A 22 0.09 -2.49 0.75
CA ALA A 22 -1.01 -2.52 1.69
C ALA A 22 -0.77 -1.49 2.79
N VAL A 23 -1.76 -0.64 3.03
CA VAL A 23 -1.74 0.42 4.02
C VAL A 23 -2.75 0.11 5.13
N CYS A 24 -2.31 0.28 6.38
CA CYS A 24 -3.12 0.10 7.57
C CYS A 24 -2.77 1.18 8.59
N ASP A 25 -3.78 1.83 9.18
CA ASP A 25 -3.56 2.94 10.12
C ASP A 25 -2.52 3.94 9.59
N SER A 26 -2.66 4.25 8.29
CA SER A 26 -1.78 5.13 7.53
C SER A 26 -0.29 4.76 7.48
N LYS A 27 0.03 3.48 7.66
CA LYS A 27 1.39 2.94 7.50
C LYS A 27 1.37 1.85 6.45
N ILE A 28 2.44 1.77 5.65
CA ILE A 28 2.65 0.65 4.73
C ILE A 28 3.02 -0.57 5.58
N VAL A 29 2.15 -1.57 5.61
CA VAL A 29 2.35 -2.79 6.39
C VAL A 29 2.92 -3.92 5.55
N ALA A 30 2.67 -3.93 4.23
CA ALA A 30 3.22 -4.91 3.30
C ALA A 30 3.44 -4.31 1.91
N ALA A 31 4.42 -4.86 1.18
CA ALA A 31 4.69 -4.54 -0.21
C ALA A 31 5.16 -5.79 -0.96
N ASN A 32 4.46 -6.19 -2.02
CA ASN A 32 4.75 -7.44 -2.72
C ASN A 32 4.33 -7.36 -4.21
N SER A 33 5.04 -8.04 -5.10
CA SER A 33 4.66 -8.16 -6.52
C SER A 33 3.42 -9.02 -6.74
N SER A 34 3.11 -9.93 -5.80
CA SER A 34 1.94 -10.81 -5.83
C SER A 34 0.85 -10.32 -4.89
N ILE A 35 -0.35 -10.05 -5.42
CA ILE A 35 -1.50 -9.60 -4.63
C ILE A 35 -1.94 -10.65 -3.59
N LYS A 36 -1.82 -11.94 -3.90
CA LYS A 36 -2.17 -13.03 -2.96
C LYS A 36 -1.25 -13.03 -1.74
N GLN A 37 0.06 -12.85 -1.95
CA GLN A 37 1.02 -12.78 -0.85
C GLN A 37 0.84 -11.49 -0.05
N LEU A 38 0.57 -10.37 -0.73
CA LEU A 38 0.29 -9.11 -0.07
C LEU A 38 -0.89 -9.20 0.89
N ILE A 39 -2.02 -9.79 0.46
CA ILE A 39 -3.21 -9.94 1.30
C ILE A 39 -2.85 -10.71 2.56
N LYS A 40 -2.24 -11.89 2.42
CA LYS A 40 -1.82 -12.73 3.54
C LYS A 40 -0.89 -12.00 4.53
N GLU A 41 0.11 -11.28 4.01
CA GLU A 41 1.04 -10.51 4.84
C GLU A 41 0.36 -9.32 5.54
N SER A 42 -0.55 -8.64 4.83
CA SER A 42 -1.24 -7.47 5.34
C SER A 42 -2.29 -7.81 6.39
N GLU A 43 -3.03 -8.91 6.24
CA GLU A 43 -3.99 -9.39 7.23
C GLU A 43 -3.32 -9.75 8.56
N ALA A 44 -2.16 -10.42 8.50
CA ALA A 44 -1.38 -10.73 9.69
C ALA A 44 -0.91 -9.47 10.45
N LYS A 45 -0.69 -8.34 9.74
CA LYS A 45 -0.16 -7.09 10.31
C LYS A 45 -1.24 -6.06 10.66
N CYS A 46 -2.39 -6.07 9.96
CA CYS A 46 -3.53 -5.18 10.23
C CYS A 46 -4.43 -5.67 11.37
N GLY A 47 -4.29 -6.93 11.80
CA GLY A 47 -5.17 -7.53 12.79
C GLY A 47 -6.62 -7.54 12.30
N LYS A 48 -7.53 -6.88 13.04
CA LYS A 48 -8.97 -6.86 12.72
C LYS A 48 -9.39 -5.79 11.70
N LYS A 49 -8.49 -4.88 11.30
CA LYS A 49 -8.80 -3.83 10.33
C LYS A 49 -8.56 -4.34 8.91
N LYS A 50 -9.34 -3.85 7.94
CA LYS A 50 -9.12 -4.17 6.53
C LYS A 50 -8.02 -3.27 5.96
N PRO A 51 -6.93 -3.82 5.39
CA PRO A 51 -5.91 -3.02 4.72
C PRO A 51 -6.48 -2.37 3.46
N VAL A 52 -6.03 -1.14 3.18
CA VAL A 52 -6.22 -0.51 1.88
C VAL A 52 -5.10 -0.99 0.96
N ILE A 53 -5.46 -1.62 -0.15
CA ILE A 53 -4.52 -2.19 -1.11
C ILE A 53 -4.51 -1.35 -2.38
N THR A 54 -3.31 -1.04 -2.89
CA THR A 54 -3.16 -0.39 -4.18
C THR A 54 -1.93 -0.93 -4.93
N LYS A 55 -1.96 -0.82 -6.26
CA LYS A 55 -0.82 -1.15 -7.12
C LYS A 55 -0.09 0.13 -7.46
N VAL A 56 1.19 0.20 -7.10
CA VAL A 56 2.05 1.31 -7.52
C VAL A 56 2.42 1.09 -8.99
N SER A 57 2.12 2.06 -9.83
CA SER A 57 2.51 1.99 -11.24
C SER A 57 4.04 1.98 -11.33
N SER A 58 4.60 1.14 -12.22
CA SER A 58 6.03 1.16 -12.54
C SER A 58 6.43 2.42 -13.31
N THR A 59 5.43 3.12 -13.85
CA THR A 59 5.58 4.23 -14.79
C THR A 59 5.08 5.55 -14.20
N ALA A 60 5.13 5.71 -12.87
CA ALA A 60 4.93 7.00 -12.24
C ALA A 60 6.06 7.96 -12.66
N ARG A 61 6.00 8.45 -13.90
CA ARG A 61 6.65 9.69 -14.30
C ARG A 61 5.98 10.75 -13.44
N ILE A 62 6.73 11.23 -12.45
CA ILE A 62 6.44 12.49 -11.78
C ILE A 62 6.46 13.53 -12.92
N LEU A 63 5.28 14.02 -13.30
CA LEU A 63 5.13 15.24 -14.08
C LEU A 63 5.33 16.42 -13.13
#